data_AF-T1HUH6-F1
#
_entry.id   AF-T1HUH6-F1
#
_cell.length_a   1.000
_cell.length_b   1.000
_cell.length_c   1.000
_cell.angle_alpha   90.00
_cell.angle_beta   90.00
_cell.angle_gamma   90.00
#
_symmetry.space_group_name_H-M   'P 1'
#
loop_
_entity.id
_entity.type
_entity.pdbx_description
1 polymer ?
#
loop_
_entity_poly.entity_id
_entity_poly.type
_entity_poly.pdbx_seq_one_letter_code
_entity_poly.pdbx_strand_id
1 'polypeptide(L)'
;MCLQSLHHVQIVTSAVVGSEDCLYLSVYTHSLKSETLNPVLVYIHGGGYEYGSGEFEGRPGYFMDYDIVLVTLNYRLGLMGFLSMEDEVLPGNMGLKDQNMALKWIQRNIKNFGGDPKKVTIMGESAGAASLIHGGISQSGSALSPWGFLKPGVARARAIKIAKSMKCPVDSTKAMVDCLKQSDGRKIMRQYKHFPMNQIEIRPTFAPVVETASEIPFIPKDPNKMKPKPIPWMTGCSTVEGVIKSACK
;
A
#
# COMPACT_ATOMS: atom_id res chain seq x y z
N MET A 1 12.76 -2.80 1.27
CA MET A 1 11.61 -2.32 2.09
C MET A 1 11.61 -0.80 2.27
N CYS A 2 10.43 -0.19 2.22
CA CYS A 2 10.21 1.25 2.41
C CYS A 2 10.34 1.70 3.87
N LEU A 3 10.58 3.00 4.06
CA LEU A 3 10.55 3.64 5.39
C LEU A 3 9.26 3.27 6.13
N GLN A 4 9.42 2.65 7.30
CA GLN A 4 8.31 2.22 8.16
C GLN A 4 8.70 2.32 9.63
N SER A 5 7.70 2.54 10.48
CA SER A 5 7.89 2.63 11.93
C SER A 5 7.45 1.34 12.59
N LEU A 6 8.32 0.71 13.38
CA LEU A 6 8.04 -0.54 14.10
C LEU A 6 7.14 -0.34 15.33
N HIS A 7 6.41 0.78 15.43
CA HIS A 7 5.47 1.07 16.52
C HIS A 7 4.34 0.04 16.68
N HIS A 8 4.14 -0.85 15.70
CA HIS A 8 3.19 -1.97 15.80
C HIS A 8 3.74 -3.20 16.52
N VAL A 9 5.05 -3.25 16.75
CA VAL A 9 5.72 -4.37 17.43
C VAL A 9 6.03 -3.93 18.87
N GLN A 10 5.31 -4.48 19.85
CA GLN A 10 5.41 -4.11 21.28
C GLN A 10 6.85 -4.22 21.86
N ILE A 11 7.75 -4.94 21.19
CA ILE A 11 9.09 -5.28 21.67
C ILE A 11 10.16 -4.26 21.24
N VAL A 12 9.93 -3.43 20.21
CA VAL A 12 10.97 -2.55 19.66
C VAL A 12 10.58 -1.07 19.80
N THR A 13 11.33 -0.36 20.65
CA THR A 13 11.30 1.10 20.84
C THR A 13 11.28 1.82 19.48
N SER A 14 10.19 2.53 19.13
CA SER A 14 10.09 3.61 18.12
C SER A 14 11.03 3.56 16.90
N ALA A 15 11.39 2.37 16.43
CA ALA A 15 12.49 2.21 15.49
C ALA A 15 11.96 2.45 14.09
N VAL A 16 12.62 3.35 13.37
CA VAL A 16 12.32 3.60 11.96
C VAL A 16 13.32 2.82 11.14
N VAL A 17 12.84 1.89 10.31
CA VAL A 17 13.64 1.01 9.45
C VAL A 17 13.33 1.29 7.97
N GLY A 18 14.14 0.74 7.06
CA GLY A 18 13.97 0.90 5.61
C GLY A 18 14.61 2.19 5.06
N SER A 19 14.25 2.52 3.81
CA SER A 19 14.75 3.65 3.01
C SER A 19 13.60 4.34 2.27
N GLU A 20 13.76 5.63 1.90
CA GLU A 20 12.84 6.33 0.99
C GLU A 20 13.02 5.85 -0.45
N ASP A 21 14.26 5.53 -0.81
CA ASP A 21 14.56 4.81 -2.04
C ASP A 21 14.21 3.33 -1.84
N CYS A 22 12.97 2.99 -2.16
CA CYS A 22 12.40 1.67 -1.90
C CYS A 22 11.47 1.15 -3.00
N LEU A 23 11.23 1.93 -4.06
CA LEU A 23 10.28 1.58 -5.14
C LEU A 23 10.92 0.56 -6.11
N TYR A 24 11.16 -0.62 -5.57
CA TYR A 24 11.71 -1.78 -6.25
C TYR A 24 10.66 -2.89 -6.34
N LEU A 25 10.82 -3.74 -7.34
CA LEU A 25 10.09 -5.00 -7.48
C LEU A 25 11.09 -6.13 -7.71
N SER A 26 10.71 -7.34 -7.32
CA SER A 26 11.47 -8.57 -7.57
C SER A 26 10.65 -9.47 -8.49
N VAL A 27 11.31 -10.01 -9.51
CA VAL A 27 10.71 -10.95 -10.47
C VAL A 27 11.35 -12.32 -10.28
N TYR A 28 10.52 -13.34 -10.09
CA TYR A 28 10.92 -14.73 -9.92
C TYR A 28 10.30 -15.58 -11.04
N THR A 29 11.11 -16.40 -11.67
CA THR A 29 10.73 -17.25 -12.81
C THR A 29 11.68 -18.44 -12.90
N HIS A 30 11.20 -19.59 -13.38
CA HIS A 30 12.03 -20.78 -13.60
C HIS A 30 12.98 -20.64 -14.79
N SER A 31 12.56 -19.91 -15.81
CA SER A 31 13.33 -19.75 -17.04
C SER A 31 13.11 -18.38 -17.66
N LEU A 32 14.22 -17.72 -18.00
CA LEU A 32 14.22 -16.51 -18.83
C LEU A 32 14.10 -16.84 -20.33
N LYS A 33 14.32 -18.11 -20.70
CA LYS A 33 14.31 -18.59 -22.08
C LYS A 33 13.27 -19.70 -22.19
N SER A 34 12.00 -19.31 -22.14
CA SER A 34 10.89 -20.21 -22.44
C SER A 34 10.38 -19.93 -23.84
N GLU A 35 10.09 -20.97 -24.61
CA GLU A 35 9.43 -20.84 -25.91
C GLU A 35 7.98 -20.35 -25.77
N THR A 36 7.37 -20.58 -24.61
CA THR A 36 6.02 -20.15 -24.24
C THR A 36 6.05 -19.15 -23.09
N LEU A 37 5.17 -18.15 -23.13
CA LEU A 37 5.04 -17.18 -22.04
C LEU A 37 4.12 -17.73 -20.94
N ASN A 38 4.56 -17.58 -19.69
CA ASN A 38 3.88 -18.08 -18.51
C ASN A 38 2.90 -17.04 -17.91
N PRO A 39 1.83 -17.47 -17.22
CA PRO A 39 0.99 -16.57 -16.43
C PRO A 39 1.83 -15.78 -15.41
N VAL A 40 1.43 -14.53 -15.18
CA VAL A 40 2.11 -13.63 -14.24
C VAL A 40 1.23 -13.44 -13.01
N LEU A 41 1.78 -13.74 -11.84
CA LEU A 41 1.17 -13.43 -10.55
C LEU A 41 1.87 -12.22 -9.94
N VAL A 42 1.12 -11.16 -9.66
CA VAL A 42 1.63 -9.96 -8.99
C VAL A 42 1.11 -9.93 -7.56
N TYR A 43 2.01 -10.01 -6.60
CA TYR A 43 1.68 -9.99 -5.18
C TYR A 43 1.89 -8.60 -4.58
N ILE A 44 0.82 -8.02 -4.04
CA ILE A 44 0.83 -6.76 -3.27
C ILE A 44 0.74 -7.12 -1.79
N HIS A 45 1.78 -6.79 -1.05
CA HIS A 45 1.89 -7.13 0.37
C HIS A 45 0.89 -6.34 1.24
N GLY A 46 0.54 -6.93 2.38
CA GLY A 46 -0.32 -6.38 3.41
C GLY A 46 0.42 -5.40 4.32
N GLY A 47 0.09 -5.41 5.62
CA GLY A 47 0.73 -4.55 6.61
C GLY A 47 0.04 -3.21 6.87
N GLY A 48 -1.28 -3.17 6.69
CA GLY A 48 -2.11 -2.00 7.02
C GLY A 48 -1.74 -0.73 6.24
N TYR A 49 -1.04 -0.83 5.12
CA TYR A 49 -0.44 0.30 4.41
C TYR A 49 0.72 0.99 5.17
N GLU A 50 1.09 0.56 6.38
CA GLU A 50 2.04 1.29 7.25
C GLU A 50 3.38 0.55 7.45
N TYR A 51 3.40 -0.76 7.21
CA TYR A 51 4.57 -1.61 7.31
C TYR A 51 4.51 -2.74 6.27
N GLY A 52 5.56 -3.56 6.21
CA GLY A 52 5.66 -4.70 5.30
C GLY A 52 6.66 -4.48 4.17
N SER A 53 6.79 -5.51 3.34
CA SER A 53 7.64 -5.50 2.15
C SER A 53 7.31 -6.64 1.22
N GLY A 54 7.49 -6.44 -0.08
CA GLY A 54 7.27 -7.48 -1.09
C GLY A 54 8.17 -8.70 -0.90
N GLU A 55 9.41 -8.49 -0.42
CA GLU A 55 10.38 -9.57 -0.24
C GLU A 55 10.04 -10.50 0.93
N PHE A 56 9.43 -9.98 1.99
CA PHE A 56 9.13 -10.77 3.19
C PHE A 56 7.80 -11.53 3.09
N GLU A 57 6.76 -10.87 2.57
CA GLU A 57 5.40 -11.45 2.51
C GLU A 57 5.16 -12.21 1.22
N GLY A 58 5.79 -11.80 0.11
CA GLY A 58 5.66 -12.44 -1.21
C GLY A 58 6.71 -13.53 -1.48
N ARG A 59 7.19 -14.24 -0.46
CA ARG A 59 8.29 -15.21 -0.61
C ARG A 59 8.01 -16.20 -1.75
N PRO A 60 8.97 -16.43 -2.67
CA PRO A 60 8.71 -17.19 -3.87
C PRO A 60 8.53 -18.69 -3.65
N GLY A 61 8.97 -19.25 -2.52
CA GLY A 61 9.09 -20.69 -2.25
C GLY A 61 8.02 -21.57 -2.92
N TYR A 62 6.80 -21.58 -2.38
CA TYR A 62 5.69 -22.40 -2.90
C TYR A 62 5.19 -21.97 -4.28
N PHE A 63 5.39 -20.72 -4.67
CA PHE A 63 5.00 -20.24 -5.99
C PHE A 63 5.91 -20.78 -7.10
N MET A 64 7.17 -21.07 -6.77
CA MET A 64 8.15 -21.68 -7.68
C MET A 64 8.01 -23.21 -7.77
N ASP A 65 6.92 -23.79 -7.27
CA ASP A 65 6.52 -25.16 -7.62
C ASP A 65 5.67 -25.19 -8.91
N TYR A 66 5.29 -24.02 -9.44
CA TYR A 66 4.41 -23.87 -10.58
C TYR A 66 5.06 -23.06 -11.72
N ASP A 67 4.64 -23.32 -12.96
CA ASP A 67 5.11 -22.59 -14.15
C ASP A 67 4.46 -21.19 -14.26
N ILE A 68 4.88 -20.29 -13.38
CA ILE A 68 4.43 -18.90 -13.34
C ILE A 68 5.61 -17.94 -13.23
N VAL A 69 5.36 -16.68 -13.57
CA VAL A 69 6.24 -15.57 -13.20
C VAL A 69 5.63 -14.86 -12.00
N LEU A 70 6.33 -14.89 -10.86
CA LEU A 70 5.91 -14.15 -9.66
C LEU A 70 6.59 -12.78 -9.65
N VAL A 71 5.80 -11.72 -9.44
CA VAL A 71 6.30 -10.37 -9.20
C VAL A 71 5.85 -9.92 -7.82
N THR A 72 6.81 -9.54 -6.99
CA THR A 72 6.57 -8.88 -5.69
C THR A 72 7.05 -7.44 -5.79
N LEU A 73 6.40 -6.52 -5.09
CA LEU A 73 6.76 -5.10 -5.17
C LEU A 73 6.65 -4.40 -3.83
N ASN A 74 7.46 -3.35 -3.67
CA ASN A 74 7.34 -2.40 -2.59
C ASN A 74 6.56 -1.16 -3.09
N TYR A 75 5.77 -0.56 -2.19
CA TYR A 75 5.09 0.71 -2.41
C TYR A 75 5.30 1.61 -1.18
N ARG A 76 5.24 2.94 -1.33
CA ARG A 76 5.42 3.83 -0.18
C ARG A 76 4.35 3.58 0.89
N LEU A 77 4.79 3.56 2.15
CA LEU A 77 3.98 3.18 3.30
C LEU A 77 3.69 4.39 4.20
N GLY A 78 2.63 4.29 4.99
CA GLY A 78 2.30 5.19 6.08
C GLY A 78 2.24 6.65 5.65
N LEU A 79 2.83 7.52 6.48
CA LEU A 79 3.03 8.94 6.18
C LEU A 79 3.64 9.20 4.80
N MET A 80 4.59 8.36 4.36
CA MET A 80 5.29 8.59 3.09
C MET A 80 4.43 8.25 1.87
N GLY A 81 3.47 7.31 2.03
CA GLY A 81 2.60 6.86 0.96
C GLY A 81 1.19 7.47 0.96
N PHE A 82 0.71 7.92 2.11
CA PHE A 82 -0.72 8.18 2.32
C PHE A 82 -1.02 9.49 3.06
N LEU A 83 -0.04 10.40 3.19
CA LEU A 83 -0.32 11.77 3.63
C LEU A 83 -1.22 12.49 2.61
N SER A 84 -2.26 13.17 3.09
CA SER A 84 -3.20 13.90 2.24
C SER A 84 -3.71 15.16 2.95
N MET A 85 -3.82 16.25 2.20
CA MET A 85 -4.57 17.45 2.58
C MET A 85 -5.98 17.48 1.97
N GLU A 86 -6.32 16.43 1.21
CA GLU A 86 -7.60 16.30 0.50
C GLU A 86 -7.86 17.48 -0.47
N ASP A 87 -6.78 18.00 -1.04
CA ASP A 87 -6.77 19.06 -2.06
C ASP A 87 -5.95 18.65 -3.28
N GLU A 88 -5.84 19.52 -4.29
CA GLU A 88 -5.09 19.23 -5.52
C GLU A 88 -3.58 19.10 -5.31
N VAL A 89 -3.02 19.78 -4.32
CA VAL A 89 -1.57 19.84 -4.10
C VAL A 89 -1.07 18.58 -3.41
N LEU A 90 -1.83 18.06 -2.46
CA LEU A 90 -1.55 16.81 -1.75
C LEU A 90 -2.83 15.95 -1.66
N PRO A 91 -3.27 15.36 -2.78
CA PRO A 91 -4.53 14.61 -2.82
C PRO A 91 -4.45 13.28 -2.06
N GLY A 92 -3.25 12.70 -1.95
CA GLY A 92 -2.99 11.43 -1.27
C GLY A 92 -2.70 10.27 -2.22
N ASN A 93 -2.87 9.05 -1.70
CA ASN A 93 -2.77 7.78 -2.43
C ASN A 93 -1.45 7.56 -3.20
N MET A 94 -0.33 8.12 -2.73
CA MET A 94 0.97 7.95 -3.38
C MET A 94 1.41 6.47 -3.40
N GLY A 95 1.15 5.72 -2.32
CA GLY A 95 1.41 4.28 -2.29
C GLY A 95 0.61 3.50 -3.33
N LEU A 96 -0.66 3.84 -3.57
CA LEU A 96 -1.46 3.20 -4.63
C LEU A 96 -1.01 3.62 -6.03
N LYS A 97 -0.57 4.87 -6.20
CA LYS A 97 0.03 5.35 -7.44
C LYS A 97 1.34 4.62 -7.75
N ASP A 98 2.12 4.27 -6.73
CA ASP A 98 3.32 3.44 -6.87
C ASP A 98 2.96 2.03 -7.36
N GLN A 99 1.95 1.39 -6.76
CA GLN A 99 1.45 0.07 -7.20
C GLN A 99 1.00 0.12 -8.67
N ASN A 100 0.26 1.16 -9.07
CA ASN A 100 -0.15 1.35 -10.47
C ASN A 100 1.06 1.53 -11.41
N MET A 101 2.10 2.25 -10.97
CA MET A 101 3.31 2.41 -11.74
C MET A 101 4.07 1.07 -11.90
N ALA A 102 4.11 0.25 -10.86
CA ALA A 102 4.66 -1.10 -10.91
C ALA A 102 3.87 -1.98 -11.89
N LEU A 103 2.53 -1.96 -11.85
CA LEU A 103 1.69 -2.68 -12.82
C LEU A 103 1.93 -2.23 -14.26
N LYS A 104 2.09 -0.92 -14.49
CA LYS A 104 2.48 -0.37 -15.80
C LYS A 104 3.87 -0.82 -16.23
N TRP A 105 4.81 -0.94 -15.29
CA TRP A 105 6.14 -1.51 -15.57
C TRP A 105 6.03 -2.98 -15.96
N ILE A 106 5.24 -3.78 -15.23
CA ILE A 106 5.01 -5.21 -15.51
C ILE A 106 4.44 -5.37 -16.92
N GLN A 107 3.40 -4.61 -17.27
CA GLN A 107 2.79 -4.63 -18.60
C GLN A 107 3.80 -4.37 -19.73
N ARG A 108 4.80 -3.50 -19.51
CA ARG A 108 5.82 -3.17 -20.52
C ARG A 108 6.99 -4.15 -20.57
N ASN A 109 7.33 -4.79 -19.45
CA ASN A 109 8.62 -5.45 -19.28
C ASN A 109 8.54 -6.96 -19.02
N ILE A 110 7.41 -7.48 -18.54
CA ILE A 110 7.36 -8.84 -17.99
C ILE A 110 7.63 -9.94 -19.02
N LYS A 111 7.40 -9.64 -20.31
CA LYS A 111 7.77 -10.52 -21.42
C LYS A 111 9.26 -10.86 -21.44
N ASN A 112 10.13 -9.94 -21.00
CA ASN A 112 11.58 -10.17 -20.94
C ASN A 112 11.98 -11.16 -19.82
N PHE A 113 11.03 -11.51 -18.95
CA PHE A 113 11.21 -12.47 -17.84
C PHE A 113 10.38 -13.75 -18.06
N GLY A 114 9.92 -13.99 -19.29
CA GLY A 114 9.13 -15.16 -19.64
C GLY A 114 7.65 -15.06 -19.28
N GLY A 115 7.16 -13.89 -18.87
CA GLY A 115 5.77 -13.68 -18.47
C GLY A 115 4.88 -13.18 -19.61
N ASP A 116 3.62 -13.61 -19.65
CA ASP A 116 2.61 -13.14 -20.60
C ASP A 116 1.92 -11.87 -20.04
N PRO A 117 2.15 -10.67 -20.62
CA PRO A 117 1.50 -9.43 -20.16
C PRO A 117 -0.04 -9.46 -20.33
N LYS A 118 -0.58 -10.41 -21.11
CA LYS A 118 -2.02 -10.61 -21.30
C LYS A 118 -2.64 -11.53 -20.23
N LYS A 119 -1.83 -12.24 -19.44
CA LYS A 119 -2.28 -13.17 -18.38
C LYS A 119 -1.71 -12.75 -17.03
N VAL A 120 -2.02 -11.53 -16.62
CA VAL A 120 -1.59 -10.96 -15.34
C VAL A 120 -2.72 -11.06 -14.32
N THR A 121 -2.46 -11.77 -13.22
CA THR A 121 -3.34 -11.85 -12.05
C THR A 121 -2.73 -11.05 -10.91
N ILE A 122 -3.51 -10.14 -10.32
CA ILE A 122 -3.10 -9.38 -9.13
C ILE A 122 -3.66 -10.08 -7.90
N MET A 123 -2.83 -10.24 -6.89
CA MET A 123 -3.15 -10.87 -5.62
C MET A 123 -2.68 -9.99 -4.47
N GLY A 124 -3.41 -9.98 -3.37
CA GLY A 124 -2.97 -9.33 -2.15
C GLY A 124 -3.65 -9.89 -0.91
N GLU A 125 -3.02 -9.65 0.23
CA GLU A 125 -3.52 -9.99 1.57
C GLU A 125 -3.74 -8.71 2.38
N SER A 126 -4.80 -8.67 3.20
CA SER A 126 -5.13 -7.54 4.07
C SER A 126 -5.11 -6.20 3.30
N ALA A 127 -4.26 -5.23 3.69
CA ALA A 127 -4.11 -3.96 2.98
C ALA A 127 -3.71 -4.10 1.50
N GLY A 128 -2.93 -5.14 1.18
CA GLY A 128 -2.65 -5.53 -0.19
C GLY A 128 -3.94 -5.90 -0.92
N ALA A 129 -4.77 -6.76 -0.33
CA ALA A 129 -6.09 -7.13 -0.86
C ALA A 129 -7.02 -5.93 -1.03
N ALA A 130 -7.00 -4.99 -0.08
CA ALA A 130 -7.81 -3.77 -0.10
C ALA A 130 -7.32 -2.74 -1.14
N SER A 131 -6.07 -2.87 -1.61
CA SER A 131 -5.56 -2.08 -2.73
C SER A 131 -6.12 -2.52 -4.09
N LEU A 132 -6.73 -3.72 -4.17
CA LEU A 132 -7.38 -4.21 -5.39
C LEU A 132 -8.78 -3.59 -5.52
N ILE A 133 -9.00 -2.85 -6.60
CA ILE A 133 -10.27 -2.16 -6.87
C ILE A 133 -11.13 -2.90 -7.92
N HIS A 134 -10.51 -3.69 -8.81
CA HIS A 134 -11.18 -4.19 -10.03
C HIS A 134 -10.89 -5.66 -10.33
N GLY A 135 -11.00 -6.55 -9.34
CA GLY A 135 -10.79 -7.99 -9.50
C GLY A 135 -9.37 -8.45 -9.15
N GLY A 136 -9.14 -9.76 -9.26
CA GLY A 136 -7.92 -10.42 -8.79
C GLY A 136 -8.20 -11.43 -7.67
N ILE A 137 -7.21 -11.66 -6.82
CA ILE A 137 -7.30 -12.54 -5.65
C ILE A 137 -7.17 -11.69 -4.38
N SER A 138 -8.26 -11.55 -3.64
CA SER A 138 -8.33 -10.78 -2.40
C SER A 138 -8.39 -11.71 -1.19
N GLN A 139 -7.33 -11.72 -0.38
CA GLN A 139 -7.26 -12.49 0.85
C GLN A 139 -7.48 -11.57 2.06
N SER A 140 -8.55 -11.77 2.82
CA SER A 140 -8.80 -11.10 4.10
C SER A 140 -8.88 -9.56 4.02
N GLY A 141 -9.28 -9.02 2.86
CA GLY A 141 -9.45 -7.57 2.69
C GLY A 141 -10.09 -7.22 1.35
N SER A 142 -10.72 -6.05 1.28
CA SER A 142 -11.23 -5.48 0.03
C SER A 142 -11.30 -3.97 0.13
N ALA A 143 -11.47 -3.29 -1.02
CA ALA A 143 -11.71 -1.85 -1.03
C ALA A 143 -13.00 -1.44 -0.28
N LEU A 144 -13.87 -2.39 0.07
CA LEU A 144 -15.09 -2.15 0.86
C LEU A 144 -14.87 -2.36 2.37
N SER A 145 -13.69 -2.84 2.79
CA SER A 145 -13.38 -3.02 4.20
C SER A 145 -13.45 -1.66 4.94
N PRO A 146 -14.06 -1.59 6.16
CA PRO A 146 -14.20 -0.34 6.90
C PRO A 146 -12.87 0.35 7.27
N TRP A 147 -11.76 -0.37 7.20
CA TRP A 147 -10.40 0.11 7.46
C TRP A 147 -9.61 0.38 6.16
N GLY A 148 -10.15 0.00 4.99
CA GLY A 148 -9.50 0.15 3.70
C GLY A 148 -9.32 1.61 3.27
N PHE A 149 -10.13 2.52 3.85
CA PHE A 149 -10.17 3.94 3.53
C PHE A 149 -10.36 4.81 4.77
N LEU A 150 -9.77 6.01 4.74
CA LEU A 150 -10.08 7.05 5.71
C LEU A 150 -11.36 7.79 5.33
N LYS A 151 -12.14 8.17 6.35
CA LYS A 151 -13.28 9.07 6.17
C LYS A 151 -12.79 10.48 5.77
N PRO A 152 -13.59 11.24 5.00
CA PRO A 152 -13.25 12.62 4.66
C PRO A 152 -12.89 13.47 5.87
N GLY A 153 -11.88 14.33 5.74
CA GLY A 153 -11.34 15.22 6.77
C GLY A 153 -10.33 14.56 7.71
N VAL A 154 -10.33 13.22 7.85
CA VAL A 154 -9.43 12.51 8.78
C VAL A 154 -7.99 12.61 8.30
N ALA A 155 -7.73 12.41 7.01
CA ALA A 155 -6.37 12.46 6.48
C ALA A 155 -5.79 13.88 6.59
N ARG A 156 -6.58 14.89 6.23
CA ARG A 156 -6.21 16.31 6.36
C ARG A 156 -5.89 16.70 7.80
N ALA A 157 -6.73 16.32 8.76
CA ALA A 157 -6.49 16.60 10.18
C ALA A 157 -5.17 15.97 10.68
N ARG A 158 -4.88 14.74 10.25
CA ARG A 158 -3.62 14.04 10.57
C ARG A 158 -2.42 14.72 9.90
N ALA A 159 -2.53 15.14 8.65
CA ALA A 159 -1.48 15.86 7.94
C ALA A 159 -1.12 17.20 8.59
N ILE A 160 -2.12 17.99 8.99
CA ILE A 160 -1.92 19.25 9.73
C ILE A 160 -1.20 18.99 11.07
N LYS A 161 -1.56 17.91 11.79
CA LYS A 161 -0.91 17.55 13.05
C LYS A 161 0.57 17.23 12.85
N ILE A 162 0.91 16.50 11.80
CA ILE A 162 2.30 16.20 11.40
C ILE A 162 3.06 17.48 11.05
N ALA A 163 2.48 18.33 10.20
CA ALA A 163 3.12 19.58 9.79
C ALA A 163 3.41 20.49 10.98
N LYS A 164 2.46 20.65 11.91
CA LYS A 164 2.67 21.42 13.14
C LYS A 164 3.78 20.83 14.01
N SER A 165 3.85 19.51 14.17
CA SER A 165 4.91 18.88 14.98
C SER A 165 6.30 19.01 14.34
N MET A 166 6.35 19.10 13.01
CA MET A 166 7.56 19.38 12.23
C MET A 166 7.87 20.88 12.09
N LYS A 167 7.06 21.76 12.72
CA LYS A 167 7.15 23.23 12.62
C LYS A 167 7.03 23.76 11.18
N CYS A 168 6.27 23.06 10.35
CA CYS A 168 5.94 23.49 9.00
C CYS A 168 4.66 24.35 8.97
N PRO A 169 4.55 25.29 8.00
CA PRO A 169 3.33 26.08 7.80
C PRO A 169 2.16 25.18 7.38
N VAL A 170 0.93 25.62 7.67
CA VAL A 170 -0.32 24.87 7.42
C VAL A 170 -1.43 25.72 6.78
N ASP A 171 -1.13 26.98 6.51
CA ASP A 171 -1.97 27.95 5.81
C ASP A 171 -1.97 27.71 4.29
N SER A 172 -0.86 27.19 3.76
CA SER A 172 -0.72 26.76 2.35
C SER A 172 -0.22 25.33 2.27
N THR A 173 -0.97 24.46 1.57
CA THR A 173 -0.56 23.07 1.35
C THR A 173 0.76 22.98 0.59
N LYS A 174 1.00 23.89 -0.37
CA LYS A 174 2.28 23.94 -1.09
C LYS A 174 3.44 24.27 -0.14
N ALA A 175 3.31 25.31 0.68
CA ALA A 175 4.34 25.67 1.66
C ALA A 175 4.57 24.56 2.70
N MET A 176 3.49 23.89 3.13
CA MET A 176 3.55 22.74 4.02
C MET A 176 4.37 21.60 3.41
N VAL A 177 4.07 21.22 2.16
CA VAL A 177 4.77 20.15 1.44
C VAL A 177 6.22 20.51 1.18
N ASP A 178 6.50 21.75 0.75
CA ASP A 178 7.86 22.23 0.48
C ASP A 178 8.72 22.19 1.76
N CYS A 179 8.16 22.55 2.92
CA CYS A 179 8.82 22.42 4.23
C CYS A 179 9.05 20.95 4.63
N LEU A 180 8.05 20.08 4.49
CA LEU A 180 8.17 18.66 4.83
C LEU A 180 9.23 17.96 3.97
N LYS A 181 9.34 18.30 2.69
CA LYS A 181 10.36 17.77 1.78
C LYS A 181 11.81 18.13 2.16
N GLN A 182 12.01 19.20 2.93
CA GLN A 182 13.33 19.57 3.45
C GLN A 182 13.71 18.82 4.73
N SER A 183 12.77 18.07 5.31
CA SER A 183 13.01 17.28 6.52
C SER A 183 13.50 15.88 6.19
N ASP A 184 14.38 15.35 7.04
CA ASP A 184 14.77 13.93 7.00
C ASP A 184 13.55 13.00 7.14
N GLY A 185 13.40 12.05 6.21
CA GLY A 185 12.27 11.12 6.19
C GLY A 185 12.10 10.35 7.50
N ARG A 186 13.20 9.99 8.19
CA ARG A 186 13.10 9.30 9.49
C ARG A 186 12.57 10.23 10.58
N LYS A 187 12.88 11.53 10.56
CA LYS A 187 12.28 12.51 11.49
C LYS A 187 10.76 12.64 11.28
N ILE A 188 10.30 12.59 10.03
CA ILE A 188 8.87 12.57 9.72
C ILE A 188 8.24 11.26 10.22
N MET A 189 8.87 10.11 9.97
CA MET A 189 8.35 8.83 10.46
C MET A 189 8.26 8.74 11.98
N ARG A 190 9.16 9.40 12.72
CA ARG A 190 9.06 9.48 14.19
C ARG A 190 7.82 10.22 14.69
N GLN A 191 7.11 10.96 13.84
CA GLN A 191 5.87 11.65 14.23
C GLN A 191 4.68 10.70 14.43
N TYR A 192 4.81 9.41 14.07
CA TYR A 192 3.86 8.35 14.45
C TYR A 192 3.58 8.30 15.95
N LYS A 193 4.51 8.77 16.81
CA LYS A 193 4.30 8.92 18.26
C LYS A 193 3.04 9.74 18.65
N HIS A 194 2.54 10.59 17.74
CA HIS A 194 1.34 11.39 17.96
C HIS A 194 0.03 10.66 17.65
N PHE A 195 0.11 9.41 17.20
CA PHE A 195 -0.99 8.54 16.82
C PHE A 195 -0.83 7.18 17.51
N PRO A 196 -1.06 7.10 18.83
CA PRO A 196 -0.99 5.83 19.54
C PRO A 196 -1.99 4.85 18.95
N MET A 197 -1.56 3.60 18.73
CA MET A 197 -2.42 2.57 18.18
C MET A 197 -3.56 2.27 19.15
N ASN A 198 -4.79 2.23 18.62
CA ASN A 198 -5.92 1.72 19.37
C ASN A 198 -5.88 0.18 19.38
N GLN A 199 -5.60 -0.42 20.54
CA GLN A 199 -5.52 -1.88 20.69
C GLN A 199 -6.88 -2.58 20.49
N ILE A 200 -8.01 -1.85 20.58
CA ILE A 200 -9.36 -2.38 20.40
C ILE A 200 -9.75 -2.37 18.92
N GLU A 201 -9.35 -1.31 18.21
CA GLU A 201 -9.67 -1.11 16.80
C GLU A 201 -8.38 -0.91 15.98
N ILE A 202 -7.81 -2.03 15.52
CA ILE A 202 -6.65 -2.03 14.62
C ILE A 202 -7.09 -1.44 13.28
N ARG A 203 -6.94 -0.11 13.15
CA ARG A 203 -7.12 0.65 11.91
C ARG A 203 -5.82 1.35 11.57
N PRO A 204 -5.47 1.44 10.27
CA PRO A 204 -4.30 2.17 9.86
C PRO A 204 -4.43 3.67 10.15
N THR A 205 -3.34 4.28 10.59
CA THR A 205 -3.29 5.73 10.84
C THR A 205 -3.23 6.50 9.53
N PHE A 206 -2.52 5.98 8.54
CA PHE A 206 -2.48 6.54 7.20
C PHE A 206 -2.89 5.46 6.21
N ALA A 207 -3.90 5.76 5.40
CA ALA A 207 -4.54 4.81 4.51
C ALA A 207 -5.13 5.57 3.30
N PRO A 208 -5.60 4.85 2.27
CA PRO A 208 -6.23 5.46 1.11
C PRO A 208 -7.35 6.45 1.43
N VAL A 209 -7.51 7.46 0.58
CA VAL A 209 -8.57 8.47 0.62
C VAL A 209 -9.30 8.54 -0.71
N VAL A 210 -10.51 9.10 -0.71
CA VAL A 210 -11.19 9.51 -1.94
C VAL A 210 -10.65 10.88 -2.36
N GLU A 211 -10.13 10.98 -3.59
CA GLU A 211 -9.46 12.18 -4.11
C GLU A 211 -10.43 13.06 -4.90
N THR A 212 -11.45 13.62 -4.24
CA THR A 212 -12.49 14.41 -4.94
C THR A 212 -11.98 15.73 -5.52
N ALA A 213 -10.89 16.27 -4.99
CA ALA A 213 -10.30 17.52 -5.45
C ALA A 213 -9.31 17.33 -6.61
N SER A 214 -8.72 16.15 -6.78
CA SER A 214 -7.67 15.92 -7.78
C SER A 214 -8.22 15.91 -9.20
N GLU A 215 -7.53 16.56 -10.14
CA GLU A 215 -7.84 16.46 -11.58
C GLU A 215 -7.62 15.03 -12.14
N ILE A 216 -6.66 14.28 -11.57
CA ILE A 216 -6.31 12.92 -11.99
C ILE A 216 -6.35 11.99 -10.78
N PRO A 217 -7.55 11.73 -10.22
CA PRO A 217 -7.69 10.93 -9.02
C PRO A 217 -7.38 9.46 -9.31
N PHE A 218 -6.64 8.80 -8.42
CA PHE A 218 -6.58 7.34 -8.43
C PHE A 218 -7.92 6.76 -7.95
N ILE A 219 -8.52 7.40 -6.94
CA ILE A 219 -9.81 6.98 -6.35
C ILE A 219 -10.79 8.16 -6.43
N PRO A 220 -11.55 8.29 -7.52
CA PRO A 220 -12.41 9.47 -7.76
C PRO A 220 -13.65 9.54 -6.87
N LYS A 221 -14.09 8.42 -6.31
CA LYS A 221 -15.31 8.32 -5.52
C LYS A 221 -15.22 7.19 -4.49
N ASP A 222 -16.13 7.18 -3.54
CA ASP A 222 -16.28 6.08 -2.59
C ASP A 222 -16.46 4.73 -3.32
N PRO A 223 -15.62 3.71 -3.03
CA PRO A 223 -15.76 2.35 -3.57
C PRO A 223 -17.17 1.76 -3.42
N ASN A 224 -17.89 2.07 -2.35
CA ASN A 224 -19.29 1.60 -2.15
C ASN A 224 -20.26 2.20 -3.17
N LYS A 225 -19.87 3.30 -3.85
CA LYS A 225 -20.65 3.99 -4.88
C LYS A 225 -20.09 3.76 -6.28
N MET A 226 -19.08 2.90 -6.43
CA MET A 226 -18.54 2.51 -7.72
C MET A 226 -19.39 1.41 -8.36
N LYS A 227 -19.50 1.43 -9.69
CA LYS A 227 -20.14 0.33 -10.42
C LYS A 227 -19.13 -0.82 -10.50
N PRO A 228 -19.47 -2.04 -10.06
CA PRO A 228 -18.60 -3.20 -10.24
C PRO A 228 -18.29 -3.43 -11.73
N LYS A 229 -17.06 -3.86 -12.03
CA LYS A 229 -16.71 -4.35 -13.37
C LYS A 229 -16.81 -5.87 -13.39
N PRO A 230 -17.26 -6.49 -14.50
CA PRO A 230 -17.38 -7.94 -14.62
C PRO A 230 -16.00 -8.57 -14.90
N ILE A 231 -15.10 -8.46 -13.92
CA ILE A 231 -13.75 -9.04 -13.98
C ILE A 231 -13.74 -10.20 -12.98
N PRO A 232 -13.19 -11.38 -13.34
CA PRO A 232 -13.07 -12.50 -12.41
C PRO A 232 -12.41 -12.08 -11.09
N TRP A 233 -13.02 -12.47 -9.99
CA TRP A 233 -12.57 -12.13 -8.65
C TRP A 233 -12.71 -13.34 -7.74
N MET A 234 -11.59 -13.77 -7.15
CA MET A 234 -11.55 -14.72 -6.06
C MET A 234 -11.37 -13.95 -4.75
N THR A 235 -12.25 -14.17 -3.78
CA THR A 235 -12.18 -13.54 -2.45
C THR A 235 -12.26 -14.61 -1.37
N GLY A 236 -11.58 -14.39 -0.25
CA GLY A 236 -11.62 -15.29 0.89
C GLY A 236 -11.24 -14.58 2.19
N CYS A 237 -11.66 -15.16 3.31
CA CYS A 237 -11.26 -14.77 4.66
C CYS A 237 -10.99 -16.02 5.49
N SER A 238 -10.20 -15.84 6.55
CA SER A 238 -9.97 -16.87 7.57
C SER A 238 -11.24 -17.06 8.41
N THR A 239 -11.45 -18.28 8.92
CA THR A 239 -12.61 -18.61 9.76
C THR A 239 -12.64 -17.85 11.09
N VAL A 240 -11.48 -17.36 11.55
CA VAL A 240 -11.29 -16.67 12.83
C VAL A 240 -10.41 -15.41 12.70
N GLU A 241 -10.64 -14.56 11.69
CA GLU A 241 -9.87 -13.30 11.45
C GLU A 241 -9.56 -12.49 12.72
N GLY A 242 -10.56 -12.34 13.59
CA GLY A 242 -10.44 -11.53 14.80
C GLY A 242 -9.46 -12.07 15.84
N VAL A 243 -9.01 -13.33 15.75
CA VAL A 243 -8.11 -13.95 16.73
C VAL A 243 -6.73 -13.26 16.77
N ILE A 244 -6.33 -12.62 15.67
CA ILE A 244 -5.09 -11.83 15.64
C ILE A 244 -5.11 -10.70 16.69
N LYS A 245 -6.30 -10.17 17.03
CA LYS A 245 -6.46 -9.14 18.06
C LYS A 245 -6.24 -9.67 19.47
N SER A 246 -6.57 -10.94 19.72
CA SER A 246 -6.34 -11.58 21.03
C SER A 246 -4.87 -11.92 21.27
N ALA A 247 -4.07 -12.12 20.22
CA ALA A 247 -2.64 -12.41 20.34
C ALA A 247 -1.77 -11.17 20.65
N CYS A 248 -2.35 -9.96 20.58
CA CYS A 248 -1.66 -8.69 20.86
C CYS A 248 -1.76 -8.23 22.34
N LYS A 249 -2.21 -9.09 23.26
CA LYS A 249 -2.29 -8.80 24.70
C LYS A 249 -1.10 -9.37 25.47
#